data_AF-A0A968PMG8-F1
#
_entry.id   AF-A0A968PMG8-F1
#
_cell.length_a   1.000
_cell.length_b   1.000
_cell.length_c   1.000
_cell.angle_alpha   90.00
_cell.angle_beta   90.00
_cell.angle_gamma   90.00
#
_symmetry.space_group_name_H-M   'P 1'
#
loop_
_entity.id
_entity.type
_entity.pdbx_description
1 polymer ?
#
loop_
_entity_poly.entity_id
_entity_poly.type
_entity_poly.pdbx_seq_one_letter_code
_entity_poly.pdbx_strand_id
1 'polypeptide(L)' 'MLQVGIGHKGRAGIRITTHGRPAHSAVPHAGDNAVYRMIAATQALRVLALPDDAMLGLP' A
#
# COMPACT_ATOMS: atom_id res chain seq x y z
N MET A 1 -11.45 -22.68 -34.58
CA MET A 1 -10.79 -23.26 -33.38
C MET A 1 -11.27 -22.47 -32.16
N LEU A 2 -11.56 -23.15 -31.05
CA LEU A 2 -12.03 -22.52 -29.81
C LEU A 2 -10.83 -22.11 -28.94
N GLN A 3 -10.85 -20.91 -28.35
CA GLN A 3 -9.84 -20.46 -27.39
C GLN A 3 -10.44 -20.46 -25.99
N VAL A 4 -9.81 -21.16 -25.05
CA VAL A 4 -10.26 -21.28 -23.65
C VAL A 4 -9.27 -20.54 -22.75
N GLY A 5 -9.78 -19.58 -21.97
CA GLY A 5 -8.99 -18.90 -20.95
C GLY A 5 -8.76 -19.82 -19.74
N ILE A 6 -7.50 -20.05 -19.39
CA ILE A 6 -7.09 -20.92 -18.27
C ILE A 6 -6.66 -20.14 -17.02
N GLY A 7 -6.79 -18.81 -17.02
CA GLY A 7 -6.50 -17.98 -15.86
C GLY A 7 -6.76 -16.50 -16.07
N HIS A 8 -6.90 -15.77 -14.95
CA HIS A 8 -7.01 -14.33 -14.90
C HIS A 8 -6.41 -13.81 -13.59
N LYS A 9 -5.96 -12.55 -13.56
CA LYS A 9 -5.52 -11.90 -12.32
C LYS A 9 -6.73 -11.67 -11.40
N GLY A 10 -6.56 -11.97 -10.12
CA GLY A 10 -7.50 -11.60 -9.07
C GLY A 10 -7.30 -10.16 -8.59
N ARG A 11 -8.08 -9.73 -7.60
CA ARG A 11 -7.91 -8.43 -6.93
C ARG A 11 -8.10 -8.58 -5.42
N ALA A 12 -7.18 -7.99 -4.66
CA ALA A 12 -7.33 -7.78 -3.23
C ALA A 12 -7.36 -6.27 -2.92
N GLY A 13 -8.23 -5.87 -1.99
CA GLY A 13 -8.27 -4.52 -1.45
C GLY A 13 -7.83 -4.53 0.01
N ILE A 14 -6.91 -3.64 0.38
CA ILE A 14 -6.41 -3.50 1.75
C ILE A 14 -6.64 -2.06 2.21
N ARG A 15 -7.10 -1.90 3.44
CA ARG A 15 -7.20 -0.59 4.09
C ARG A 15 -6.06 -0.43 5.08
N ILE A 16 -5.31 0.65 4.94
CA ILE A 16 -4.20 0.99 5.83
C ILE A 16 -4.59 2.25 6.59
N THR A 17 -4.43 2.21 7.91
CA THR A 17 -4.73 3.33 8.81
C THR A 17 -3.48 3.66 9.62
N THR A 18 -3.10 4.93 9.65
CA THR A 18 -2.06 5.43 10.56
C THR A 18 -2.68 6.19 11.71
N HIS A 19 -2.09 6.04 12.88
CA HIS A 19 -2.47 6.78 14.09
C HIS A 19 -1.29 7.63 14.55
N GLY A 20 -1.60 8.79 15.09
CA GLY A 20 -0.64 9.76 15.61
C GLY A 20 -1.09 10.29 16.96
N ARG A 21 -0.37 11.30 17.47
CA ARG A 21 -0.65 11.97 18.73
C ARG A 21 -0.92 13.46 18.46
N PRO A 22 -2.10 14.00 18.83
CA PRO A 22 -2.38 15.41 18.61
C PRO A 22 -1.47 16.30 19.47
N ALA A 23 -1.12 17.46 18.95
CA ALA A 23 -0.42 18.51 19.65
C ALA A 23 -0.83 19.87 19.08
N HIS A 24 -0.54 20.95 19.82
CA HIS A 24 -0.72 22.30 19.31
C HIS A 24 0.19 22.51 18.10
N SER A 25 -0.34 23.12 17.04
CA SER A 25 0.41 23.43 15.80
C SER A 25 1.70 24.23 16.01
N ALA A 26 1.82 24.99 17.10
CA ALA A 26 3.01 25.76 17.45
C ALA A 26 4.11 24.90 18.10
N VAL A 27 3.78 23.69 18.56
CA VAL A 27 4.69 22.76 19.26
C VAL A 27 4.58 21.36 18.62
N PRO A 28 4.87 21.22 17.32
CA PRO A 28 4.60 19.98 16.58
C PRO A 28 5.40 18.78 17.09
N HIS A 29 6.57 19.01 17.68
CA HIS A 29 7.43 17.98 18.25
C HIS A 29 6.84 17.31 19.52
N ALA A 30 5.83 17.92 20.15
CA ALA A 30 5.10 17.30 21.26
C ALA A 30 4.02 16.29 20.79
N GLY A 31 3.79 16.23 19.48
CA GLY A 31 2.84 15.33 18.84
C GLY A 31 3.49 14.40 17.83
N ASP A 32 2.65 13.68 17.11
CA ASP A 32 3.04 12.77 16.04
C ASP A 32 2.01 12.82 14.93
N ASN A 33 2.40 13.27 13.75
CA ASN A 33 1.49 13.47 12.64
C ASN A 33 1.27 12.15 11.88
N ALA A 34 0.06 11.61 11.99
CA ALA A 34 -0.36 10.40 11.28
C ALA A 34 -0.21 10.49 9.75
N VAL A 35 -0.28 11.70 9.18
CA VAL A 35 -0.07 11.92 7.74
C VAL A 35 1.38 11.67 7.35
N TYR A 36 2.34 12.13 8.15
CA TYR A 36 3.77 11.87 7.89
C TYR A 36 4.10 10.39 8.00
N ARG A 37 3.48 9.68 8.95
CA ARG A 37 3.55 8.21 9.01
C ARG A 37 2.97 7.55 7.75
N MET A 38 1.85 8.06 7.23
CA MET A 38 1.24 7.53 6.00
C MET A 38 2.10 7.79 4.75
N ILE A 39 2.81 8.91 4.70
CA ILE A 39 3.78 9.20 3.63
C ILE A 39 4.87 8.13 3.61
N ALA A 40 5.46 7.83 4.77
CA ALA A 40 6.48 6.78 4.89
C ALA A 40 5.93 5.39 4.49
N ALA A 41 4.73 5.04 4.96
CA ALA A 41 4.07 3.79 4.57
C ALA A 41 3.83 3.73 3.04
N THR A 42 3.39 4.83 2.43
CA THR A 42 3.16 4.90 0.99
C THR A 42 4.47 4.73 0.19
N GLN A 43 5.57 5.30 0.67
CA GLN A 43 6.88 5.11 0.05
C GLN A 43 7.33 3.64 0.10
N ALA A 44 7.17 2.98 1.25
CA ALA A 44 7.46 1.55 1.38
C ALA A 44 6.60 0.69 0.45
N LEU A 45 5.30 0.99 0.32
CA LEU A 45 4.40 0.27 -0.58
C LEU A 45 4.78 0.42 -2.06
N ARG A 46 5.30 1.56 -2.48
CA ARG A 46 5.70 1.81 -3.88
C ARG A 46 6.90 0.97 -4.32
N VAL A 47 7.75 0.56 -3.39
CA VAL A 47 8.96 -0.22 -3.67
C VAL A 47 8.84 -1.68 -3.22
N LEU A 48 7.66 -2.09 -2.75
CA LEU A 48 7.41 -3.45 -2.33
C LEU A 48 7.51 -4.38 -3.54
N ALA A 49 8.39 -5.38 -3.47
CA ALA A 49 8.48 -6.42 -4.49
C ALA A 49 7.18 -7.22 -4.50
N LEU A 50 6.56 -7.32 -5.68
CA LEU A 50 5.34 -8.08 -5.88
C LEU A 50 5.67 -9.50 -6.38
N PRO A 51 4.86 -10.51 -6.03
CA PRO A 51 5.04 -11.85 -6.56
C PRO A 51 4.96 -11.86 -8.08
N ASP A 52 5.83 -12.64 -8.72
CA ASP A 52 5.76 -12.95 -10.14
C ASP A 52 5.08 -14.31 -10.34
N ASP A 53 4.07 -14.36 -11.20
CA ASP A 53 3.35 -15.59 -11.52
C ASP A 53 3.82 -16.16 -12.85
N ALA A 54 4.12 -17.46 -12.89
CA ALA A 54 4.68 -18.10 -14.08
C ALA A 54 3.76 -18.06 -15.31
N MET A 55 2.44 -17.95 -15.12
CA MET A 55 1.45 -17.89 -16.20
C MET A 55 0.94 -16.46 -16.45
N LEU A 56 0.74 -15.67 -15.40
CA LEU A 56 0.09 -14.35 -15.44
C LEU A 56 1.06 -13.16 -15.34
N GLY A 57 2.33 -13.42 -15.01
CA GLY A 57 3.39 -12.43 -14.84
C GLY A 57 3.21 -11.52 -13.62
N LEU A 58 3.93 -10.39 -13.63
CA LEU A 58 3.82 -9.35 -12.61
C LEU A 58 2.39 -8.77 -12.54
N PRO A 59 1.85 -8.47 -11.35
CA PRO A 59 0.51 -7.93 -11.17
C PRO A 59 0.25 -6.62 -11.91
#